data_AF-A0A2G9RCW9-F1
#
_entry.id   AF-A0A2G9RCW9-F1
#
_cell.length_a   1.000
_cell.length_b   1.000
_cell.length_c   1.000
_cell.angle_alpha   90.00
_cell.angle_beta   90.00
_cell.angle_gamma   90.00
#
_symmetry.space_group_name_H-M   'P 1'
#
loop_
_entity.id
_entity.type
_entity.pdbx_description
1 polymer ?
#
loop_
_entity_poly.entity_id
_entity_poly.type
_entity_poly.pdbx_seq_one_letter_code
_entity_poly.pdbx_strand_id
1 'polypeptide(L)'
;MSHPEAPFPSEPLLFCRYDYEEVESEGANKMMKDLEAVMFDRSFIGQKLAVGDKVYTVEKADNFEYSDPVDGSISRNQGLRLIFTDGSRIIFRLSGTGSAGATIRLYIDSYEKDAPKIYQDPQVNPLVRWLGFPLC
;
A
#
# COMPACT_ATOMS: atom_id res chain seq x y z
N MET A 1 34.57 7.57 26.54
CA MET A 1 33.34 6.77 26.61
C MET A 1 32.25 7.56 25.91
N SER A 2 32.08 7.34 24.62
CA SER A 2 31.05 7.96 23.79
C SER A 2 29.88 6.99 23.67
N HIS A 3 28.74 7.33 24.26
CA HIS A 3 27.50 6.63 23.99
C HIS A 3 27.09 6.89 22.54
N PRO A 4 26.78 5.86 21.73
CA PRO A 4 26.13 6.09 20.45
C PRO A 4 24.69 6.54 20.71
N GLU A 5 24.31 7.70 20.16
CA GLU A 5 22.91 8.10 20.06
C GLU A 5 22.14 7.01 19.31
N ALA A 6 21.06 6.51 19.92
CA ALA A 6 20.17 5.58 19.25
C ALA A 6 19.59 6.26 18.00
N PRO A 7 19.53 5.58 16.84
CA PRO A 7 18.87 6.12 15.68
C PRO A 7 17.42 6.44 16.07
N PHE A 8 16.92 7.62 15.68
CA PHE A 8 15.52 8.01 15.81
C PHE A 8 14.63 6.78 15.56
N PRO A 9 13.70 6.43 16.48
CA PRO A 9 12.85 5.27 16.25
C PRO A 9 12.05 5.55 14.99
N SER A 10 12.41 4.89 13.89
CA SER A 10 11.50 4.71 12.78
C SER A 10 10.24 4.13 13.39
N GLU A 11 9.13 4.86 13.29
CA GLU A 11 7.84 4.38 13.75
C GLU A 11 7.67 2.92 13.30
N PRO A 12 7.30 2.00 14.21
CA PRO A 12 7.28 0.59 13.90
C PRO A 12 6.22 0.26 12.85
N LEU A 13 6.72 0.09 11.63
CA LEU A 13 5.96 -0.18 10.44
C LEU A 13 6.26 -1.60 9.99
N LEU A 14 5.21 -2.39 9.83
CA LEU A 14 5.29 -3.71 9.26
C LEU A 14 5.05 -3.63 7.76
N PHE A 15 6.10 -3.86 6.98
CA PHE A 15 6.10 -3.70 5.53
C PHE A 15 6.10 -5.05 4.81
N CYS A 16 5.14 -5.24 3.91
CA CYS A 16 5.07 -6.38 2.99
C CYS A 16 5.01 -5.89 1.54
N ARG A 17 5.63 -6.65 0.64
CA ARG A 17 5.53 -6.46 -0.81
C ARG A 17 5.12 -7.76 -1.48
N TYR A 18 4.08 -7.69 -2.30
CA TYR A 18 3.65 -8.77 -3.19
C TYR A 18 3.91 -8.34 -4.63
N ASP A 19 4.60 -9.20 -5.38
CA ASP A 19 4.84 -9.00 -6.81
C ASP A 19 4.06 -10.07 -7.58
N TYR A 20 3.01 -9.65 -8.29
CA TYR A 20 2.27 -10.50 -9.23
C TYR A 20 2.88 -10.30 -10.60
N GLU A 21 3.80 -11.19 -10.95
CA GLU A 21 4.55 -11.15 -12.20
C GLU A 21 3.81 -11.84 -13.36
N GLU A 22 4.15 -11.45 -14.59
CA GLU A 22 3.65 -12.05 -15.84
C GLU A 22 2.11 -12.14 -15.93
N VAL A 23 1.39 -11.21 -15.30
CA VAL A 23 -0.07 -11.18 -15.36
C VAL A 23 -0.56 -10.66 -16.71
N GLU A 24 -1.75 -11.08 -17.11
CA GLU A 24 -2.39 -10.63 -18.34
C GLU A 24 -2.61 -9.09 -18.28
N SER A 25 -2.13 -8.38 -19.30
CA SER A 25 -2.03 -6.92 -19.27
C SER A 25 -3.40 -6.24 -19.29
N GLU A 26 -4.36 -6.71 -20.09
CA GLU A 26 -5.69 -6.13 -20.18
C GLU A 26 -6.44 -6.24 -18.85
N GLY A 27 -6.41 -7.42 -18.23
CA GLY A 27 -6.98 -7.70 -16.92
C GLY A 27 -6.32 -6.88 -15.81
N ALA A 28 -4.99 -6.76 -15.81
CA ALA A 28 -4.27 -5.93 -14.85
C ALA A 28 -4.65 -4.44 -14.98
N ASN A 29 -4.74 -3.93 -16.21
CA ASN A 29 -5.20 -2.56 -16.47
C ASN A 29 -6.65 -2.36 -16.04
N LYS A 30 -7.53 -3.33 -16.30
CA LYS A 30 -8.93 -3.28 -15.88
C LYS A 30 -9.05 -3.25 -14.36
N MET A 31 -8.33 -4.12 -13.65
CA MET A 31 -8.30 -4.16 -12.19
C MET A 31 -7.89 -2.81 -11.60
N MET A 32 -6.82 -2.20 -12.12
CA MET A 32 -6.37 -0.87 -11.64
C MET A 32 -7.42 0.21 -11.86
N LYS A 33 -8.11 0.22 -13.02
CA LYS A 33 -9.19 1.18 -13.30
C LYS A 33 -10.40 0.99 -12.40
N ASP A 34 -10.82 -0.25 -12.19
CA ASP A 34 -11.95 -0.58 -11.32
C ASP A 34 -11.61 -0.15 -9.87
N LEU A 35 -10.39 -0.43 -9.41
CA LEU A 35 -9.93 -0.02 -8.08
C LEU A 35 -9.87 1.50 -7.94
N GLU A 36 -9.35 2.21 -8.94
CA GLU A 36 -9.36 3.68 -8.97
C GLU A 36 -10.78 4.23 -8.89
N ALA A 37 -11.73 3.66 -9.64
CA ALA A 37 -13.13 4.09 -9.60
C ALA A 37 -13.77 3.90 -8.21
N VAL A 38 -13.49 2.78 -7.53
CA VAL A 38 -13.96 2.54 -6.16
C VAL A 38 -13.33 3.53 -5.19
N MET A 39 -12.02 3.77 -5.31
CA MET A 39 -11.28 4.68 -4.43
C MET A 39 -11.74 6.15 -4.53
N PHE A 40 -12.16 6.56 -5.73
CA PHE A 40 -12.59 7.94 -6.01
C PHE A 40 -14.08 8.16 -5.77
N ASP A 41 -14.83 7.11 -5.39
CA ASP A 41 -16.18 7.28 -4.92
C ASP A 41 -16.20 8.11 -3.63
N ARG A 42 -17.13 9.08 -3.54
CA ARG A 42 -17.21 10.00 -2.39
C ARG A 42 -17.48 9.28 -1.08
N SER A 43 -18.13 8.11 -1.13
CA SER A 43 -18.42 7.29 0.04
C SER A 43 -17.23 6.45 0.50
N PHE A 44 -16.12 6.43 -0.25
CA PHE A 44 -14.94 5.63 0.07
C PHE A 44 -14.12 6.22 1.22
N ILE A 45 -13.95 7.54 1.26
CA ILE A 45 -13.30 8.22 2.38
C ILE A 45 -14.16 8.08 3.63
N GLY A 46 -13.54 7.67 4.74
CA GLY A 46 -14.21 7.38 6.00
C GLY A 46 -14.79 5.96 6.11
N GLN A 47 -14.68 5.12 5.09
CA GLN A 47 -15.04 3.71 5.22
C GLN A 47 -14.15 3.02 6.27
N LYS A 48 -14.76 2.11 7.01
CA LYS A 48 -14.10 1.34 8.07
C LYS A 48 -13.95 -0.11 7.63
N LEU A 49 -12.72 -0.58 7.63
CA LEU A 49 -12.36 -1.96 7.35
C LEU A 49 -11.95 -2.62 8.67
N ALA A 50 -12.82 -3.47 9.20
CA ALA A 50 -12.56 -4.20 10.43
C ALA A 50 -11.97 -5.58 10.10
N VAL A 51 -10.75 -5.85 10.56
CA VAL A 51 -10.10 -7.16 10.41
C VAL A 51 -9.48 -7.59 11.73
N GLY A 52 -9.94 -8.74 12.23
CA GLY A 52 -9.61 -9.18 13.59
C GLY A 52 -9.98 -8.08 14.59
N ASP A 53 -9.01 -7.67 15.41
CA ASP A 53 -9.20 -6.65 16.45
C ASP A 53 -8.86 -5.23 15.97
N LYS A 54 -8.42 -5.05 14.72
CA LYS A 54 -8.06 -3.75 14.15
C LYS A 54 -9.17 -3.21 13.24
N VAL A 55 -9.38 -1.90 13.29
CA VAL A 55 -10.29 -1.17 12.41
C VAL A 55 -9.49 -0.09 11.69
N TYR A 56 -9.40 -0.20 10.37
CA TYR A 56 -8.73 0.76 9.51
C TYR A 56 -9.78 1.71 8.93
N THR A 57 -9.64 3.01 9.17
CA THR A 57 -10.53 4.03 8.60
C THR A 57 -9.81 4.70 7.44
N VAL A 58 -10.40 4.69 6.25
CA VAL A 58 -9.81 5.32 5.06
C VAL A 58 -9.77 6.84 5.29
N GLU A 59 -8.57 7.39 5.36
CA GLU A 59 -8.33 8.83 5.48
C GLU A 59 -8.20 9.48 4.11
N LYS A 60 -7.42 8.86 3.23
CA LYS A 60 -7.16 9.36 1.89
C LYS A 60 -7.05 8.21 0.89
N ALA A 61 -7.57 8.44 -0.30
CA ALA A 61 -7.38 7.57 -1.45
C ALA A 61 -6.99 8.46 -2.64
N ASP A 62 -5.84 8.21 -3.26
CA ASP A 62 -5.38 8.97 -4.41
C ASP A 62 -4.63 8.12 -5.43
N ASN A 63 -4.44 8.68 -6.62
CA ASN A 63 -3.52 8.16 -7.63
C ASN A 63 -2.29 9.06 -7.64
N PHE A 64 -1.12 8.50 -7.31
CA PHE A 64 0.08 9.26 -7.06
C PHE A 64 0.57 9.97 -8.33
N GLU A 65 0.82 11.27 -8.17
CA GLU A 65 1.40 12.14 -9.19
C GLU A 65 2.67 12.78 -8.61
N TYR A 66 3.75 12.73 -9.38
CA TYR A 66 5.02 13.37 -9.03
C TYR A 66 5.33 14.48 -10.03
N SER A 67 5.60 15.68 -9.52
CA SER A 67 6.12 16.80 -10.30
C SER A 67 7.60 16.95 -9.99
N ASP A 68 8.44 16.76 -11.00
CA ASP A 68 9.88 16.90 -10.87
C ASP A 68 10.24 18.40 -10.76
N PRO A 69 10.91 18.84 -9.68
CA PRO A 69 11.22 20.25 -9.47
C PRO A 69 12.41 20.75 -10.32
N VAL A 70 13.15 19.84 -10.97
CA VAL A 70 14.33 20.16 -11.78
C VAL A 70 13.93 20.47 -13.22
N ASP A 71 13.09 19.63 -13.82
CA ASP A 71 12.69 19.77 -15.22
C ASP A 71 11.20 20.12 -15.42
N GLY A 72 10.41 20.13 -14.34
CA GLY A 72 8.98 20.45 -14.39
C GLY A 72 8.11 19.34 -14.98
N SER A 73 8.67 18.15 -15.25
CA SER A 73 7.92 17.02 -15.77
C SER A 73 6.92 16.50 -14.74
N ILE A 74 5.76 16.05 -15.23
CA ILE A 74 4.68 15.52 -14.39
C ILE A 74 4.47 14.05 -14.73
N SER A 75 4.80 13.17 -13.80
CA SER A 75 4.54 11.74 -13.87
C SER A 75 3.24 11.43 -13.15
N ARG A 76 2.18 11.21 -13.92
CA ARG A 76 0.85 10.81 -13.43
C ARG A 76 0.74 9.28 -13.32
N ASN A 77 -0.28 8.81 -12.62
CA ASN A 77 -0.63 7.38 -12.52
C ASN A 77 0.50 6.49 -11.97
N GLN A 78 1.28 7.01 -11.01
CA GLN A 78 2.46 6.33 -10.48
C GLN A 78 2.13 5.28 -9.41
N GLY A 79 0.86 5.18 -9.01
CA GLY A 79 0.34 4.14 -8.14
C GLY A 79 -0.86 4.60 -7.35
N LEU A 80 -1.83 3.72 -7.15
CA LEU A 80 -2.99 3.98 -6.30
C LEU A 80 -2.59 3.81 -4.84
N ARG A 81 -2.92 4.78 -3.99
CA ARG A 81 -2.58 4.78 -2.57
C ARG A 81 -3.83 4.89 -1.72
N LEU A 82 -3.99 3.97 -0.79
CA LEU A 82 -4.93 4.05 0.31
C LEU A 82 -4.14 4.39 1.57
N ILE A 83 -4.53 5.44 2.26
CA ILE A 83 -3.94 5.91 3.51
C ILE A 83 -5.02 5.84 4.57
N PHE A 84 -4.69 5.21 5.69
CA PHE A 84 -5.58 5.05 6.82
C PHE A 84 -5.20 6.01 7.95
N THR A 85 -6.20 6.36 8.77
CA THR A 85 -6.04 7.32 9.88
C THR A 85 -5.04 6.89 10.96
N ASP A 86 -4.68 5.61 11.00
CA ASP A 86 -3.70 5.06 11.94
C ASP A 86 -2.25 5.13 11.42
N GLY A 87 -2.03 5.69 10.22
CA GLY A 87 -0.74 5.75 9.55
C GLY A 87 -0.47 4.55 8.63
N SER A 88 -1.33 3.54 8.63
CA SER A 88 -1.20 2.40 7.71
C SER A 88 -1.49 2.82 6.27
N ARG A 89 -0.90 2.12 5.30
CA ARG A 89 -1.03 2.41 3.87
C ARG A 89 -1.05 1.13 3.03
N ILE A 90 -1.81 1.16 1.95
CA ILE A 90 -1.75 0.17 0.88
C ILE A 90 -1.44 0.91 -0.43
N ILE A 91 -0.49 0.41 -1.20
CA ILE A 91 -0.09 1.01 -2.47
C ILE A 91 -0.13 -0.06 -3.57
N PHE A 92 -0.84 0.22 -4.65
CA PHE A 92 -0.87 -0.61 -5.86
C PHE A 92 -0.10 0.09 -6.98
N ARG A 93 0.83 -0.63 -7.61
CA ARG A 93 1.56 -0.15 -8.79
C ARG A 93 1.43 -1.17 -9.90
N LEU A 94 1.12 -0.68 -11.09
CA LEU A 94 1.17 -1.48 -12.31
C LEU A 94 2.41 -1.07 -13.09
N SER A 95 3.17 -2.06 -13.57
CA SER A 95 4.36 -1.83 -14.37
C SER A 95 4.48 -2.84 -15.49
N GLY A 96 5.26 -2.50 -16.51
CA GLY A 96 5.67 -3.43 -17.56
C GLY A 96 4.53 -3.94 -18.45
N THR A 97 3.56 -3.14 -18.86
CA THR A 97 2.41 -3.59 -19.70
C THR A 97 2.76 -3.90 -21.17
N GLY A 98 3.93 -4.49 -21.42
CA GLY A 98 4.43 -4.83 -22.76
C GLY A 98 4.04 -6.24 -23.20
N SER A 99 4.71 -6.73 -24.24
CA SER A 99 4.47 -8.09 -24.78
C SER A 99 4.80 -9.23 -23.80
N ALA A 100 5.54 -8.94 -22.73
CA ALA A 100 5.93 -9.90 -21.70
C ALA A 100 4.87 -10.09 -20.58
N GLY A 101 3.68 -9.50 -20.72
CA GLY A 101 2.70 -9.42 -19.63
C GLY A 101 3.03 -8.26 -18.68
N ALA A 102 2.17 -8.00 -17.70
CA ALA A 102 2.33 -6.91 -16.74
C ALA A 102 2.79 -7.43 -15.36
N THR A 103 3.25 -6.50 -14.52
CA THR A 103 3.58 -6.78 -13.12
C THR A 103 2.79 -5.84 -12.22
N ILE A 104 1.96 -6.40 -11.35
CA ILE A 104 1.30 -5.66 -10.28
C ILE A 104 2.14 -5.80 -9.02
N ARG A 105 2.54 -4.68 -8.43
CA ARG A 105 3.20 -4.63 -7.13
C ARG A 105 2.27 -4.03 -6.10
N LEU A 106 2.07 -4.78 -5.03
CA LEU A 106 1.26 -4.38 -3.89
C LEU A 106 2.19 -4.18 -2.69
N TYR A 107 2.14 -2.99 -2.11
CA TYR A 107 2.86 -2.65 -0.89
C TYR A 107 1.84 -2.47 0.22
N ILE A 108 2.09 -3.13 1.35
CA ILE A 108 1.28 -2.99 2.56
C ILE A 108 2.22 -2.49 3.64
N ASP A 109 1.90 -1.34 4.19
CA ASP A 109 2.64 -0.71 5.25
C ASP A 109 1.71 -0.52 6.43
N SER A 110 1.81 -1.38 7.43
CA SER A 110 0.89 -1.38 8.56
C SER A 110 1.57 -0.84 9.80
N TYR A 111 1.02 0.25 10.34
CA TYR A 111 1.49 0.82 11.59
C TYR A 111 1.11 -0.07 12.78
N GLU A 112 2.08 -0.34 13.64
CA GLU A 112 1.88 -1.15 14.85
C GLU A 112 2.57 -0.53 16.07
N LYS A 113 1.77 0.07 16.97
CA LYS A 113 2.26 0.69 18.20
C LYS A 113 2.60 -0.31 19.32
N ASP A 114 2.03 -1.52 19.29
CA ASP A 114 2.27 -2.53 20.33
C ASP A 114 3.62 -3.21 20.13
N ALA A 115 4.60 -2.89 20.99
CA ALA A 115 5.97 -3.44 20.92
C ALA A 115 6.07 -4.97 20.70
N PRO A 116 5.23 -5.81 21.34
CA PRO A 116 5.25 -7.26 21.11
C PRO A 116 4.71 -7.68 19.73
N LYS A 117 3.85 -6.87 19.11
CA LYS A 117 3.24 -7.13 17.79
C LYS A 117 4.14 -6.70 16.64
N ILE A 118 5.09 -5.79 16.88
CA ILE A 118 6.11 -5.36 15.89
C ILE A 118 6.97 -6.55 15.43
N TYR A 119 7.25 -7.50 16.33
CA TYR A 119 8.08 -8.67 16.05
C TYR A 119 7.27 -9.90 15.60
N GLN A 120 5.96 -9.76 15.41
CA GLN A 120 5.14 -10.85 14.91
C GLN A 120 5.38 -11.04 13.41
N ASP A 121 5.08 -12.24 12.95
CA ASP A 121 5.12 -12.56 11.53
C ASP A 121 4.28 -11.54 10.74
N PRO A 122 4.86 -10.86 9.73
CA PRO A 122 4.11 -9.95 8.86
C PRO A 122 2.84 -10.55 8.25
N GLN A 123 2.78 -11.88 8.14
CA GLN A 123 1.65 -12.64 7.63
C GLN A 123 0.43 -12.65 8.56
N VAL A 124 0.60 -12.44 9.88
CA VAL A 124 -0.54 -12.33 10.81
C VAL A 124 -1.19 -10.95 10.77
N ASN A 125 -0.65 -10.02 9.96
CA ASN A 125 -1.14 -8.67 9.89
C ASN A 125 -2.59 -8.60 9.38
N PRO A 126 -3.50 -7.92 10.10
CA PRO A 126 -4.89 -7.81 9.68
C PRO A 126 -5.10 -7.18 8.29
N LEU A 127 -4.27 -6.23 7.82
CA LEU A 127 -4.40 -5.68 6.47
C LEU A 127 -4.08 -6.70 5.38
N VAL A 128 -3.06 -7.54 5.62
CA VAL A 128 -2.71 -8.63 4.70
C VAL A 128 -3.86 -9.64 4.63
N ARG A 129 -4.46 -9.99 5.78
CA ARG A 129 -5.62 -10.90 5.85
C ARG A 129 -6.87 -10.32 5.20
N TRP A 130 -7.10 -9.01 5.31
CA TRP A 130 -8.25 -8.34 4.70
C TRP A 130 -8.28 -8.50 3.18
N LEU A 131 -7.11 -8.39 2.56
CA LEU A 131 -6.99 -8.45 1.11
C LEU A 131 -7.16 -9.88 0.55
N GLY A 132 -7.24 -10.89 1.43
CA GLY A 132 -7.52 -12.27 1.03
C GLY A 132 -6.39 -12.96 0.28
N PHE A 133 -5.16 -12.43 0.32
CA PHE A 133 -4.03 -12.99 -0.40
C PHE A 133 -3.37 -14.16 0.36
N PRO A 134 -3.17 -15.32 -0.29
CA PRO A 134 -2.36 -16.38 0.29
C PRO A 134 -0.87 -15.99 0.21
N LEU A 135 -0.19 -16.10 1.36
CA LEU A 135 1.26 -16.24 1.60
C LEU A 135 2.23 -15.39 0.72
N CYS A 136 3.04 -14.53 1.35
CA CYS A 136 4.30 -14.06 0.74
C CYS A 136 5.28 -15.22 0.56
#